data_AF-A0A6G1D097-F1
#
_entry.id   AF-A0A6G1D097-F1
#
_cell.length_a   1.000
_cell.length_b   1.000
_cell.length_c   1.000
_cell.angle_alpha   90.00
_cell.angle_beta   90.00
_cell.angle_gamma   90.00
#
_symmetry.space_group_name_H-M   'P 1'
#
loop_
_entity.id
_entity.type
_entity.pdbx_description
1 polymer ?
#
loop_
_entity_poly.entity_id
_entity_poly.type
_entity_poly.pdbx_seq_one_letter_code
_entity_poly.pdbx_strand_id
1 'polypeptide(L)'
;MGFVESIGRYRVGRTIGAGTFAKVRLAVDVDTGGTVAVKVIDKRMVLRNNLMYQVKREITAMKLLNHPNIVKIYEVIATKTKICLVMEYVSGGQLSDKLSYLKRLDEREAKKYFYQLIDAVDYCHRRGVYHRDLKPENLLIDNQGDLKVSDFGLSVLRKPGQFLSTSCGSPCYVAPEVIQHKSYDGAAADVWSCGVILFELLAGYLPFQDCSLTNLYRRISRAQFAFPQWLTVPQKKIIIRILDPSPITRAKISDIFDDKWLQDHCNPSPMVENDDDCVVIEEVSTDSDSSHNREVREAEEAKAETDRFINAFQLIATCSDLNLSGLFQEQVHKL
;
A
#
# COMPACT_ATOMS: atom_id res chain seq x y z
N MET A 1 -22.48 -23.14 -11.95
CA MET A 1 -22.21 -22.77 -10.54
C MET A 1 -20.71 -22.84 -10.30
N GLY A 2 -20.04 -21.70 -10.16
CA GLY A 2 -18.61 -21.68 -9.84
C GLY A 2 -18.40 -22.08 -8.38
N PHE A 3 -17.44 -22.96 -8.11
CA PHE A 3 -17.07 -23.34 -6.75
C PHE A 3 -16.82 -22.09 -5.91
N VAL A 4 -17.58 -21.94 -4.82
CA VAL A 4 -17.35 -20.88 -3.84
C VAL A 4 -16.09 -21.25 -3.09
N GLU A 5 -14.98 -20.63 -3.44
CA GLU A 5 -13.70 -20.85 -2.78
C GLU A 5 -13.78 -20.28 -1.36
N SER A 6 -13.55 -21.11 -0.34
CA SER A 6 -13.51 -20.69 1.06
C SER A 6 -12.09 -20.79 1.62
N ILE A 7 -11.74 -19.86 2.50
CA ILE A 7 -10.50 -19.88 3.28
C ILE A 7 -10.90 -19.84 4.75
N GLY A 8 -10.90 -20.99 5.42
CA GLY A 8 -11.51 -21.10 6.75
C GLY A 8 -12.99 -20.72 6.69
N ARG A 9 -13.42 -19.82 7.57
CA ARG A 9 -14.79 -19.26 7.60
C ARG A 9 -15.05 -18.17 6.54
N TYR A 10 -14.04 -17.75 5.79
CA TYR A 10 -14.18 -16.65 4.85
C TYR A 10 -14.64 -17.14 3.48
N ARG A 11 -15.81 -16.67 3.04
CA ARG A 11 -16.33 -16.92 1.69
C ARG A 11 -15.67 -15.97 0.72
N VAL A 12 -14.78 -16.47 -0.14
CA VAL A 12 -13.94 -15.63 -0.99
C VAL A 12 -14.65 -15.30 -2.32
N GLY A 13 -14.72 -14.01 -2.62
CA GLY A 13 -15.28 -13.46 -3.85
C GLY A 13 -14.22 -13.06 -4.88
N ARG A 14 -14.50 -11.95 -5.57
CA ARG A 14 -13.69 -11.42 -6.67
C ARG A 14 -12.32 -10.94 -6.21
N THR A 15 -11.36 -10.94 -7.14
CA THR A 15 -10.05 -10.31 -6.93
C THR A 15 -10.20 -8.80 -7.01
N ILE A 16 -9.70 -8.07 -6.00
CA ILE A 16 -9.72 -6.61 -5.93
C ILE A 16 -8.32 -6.01 -6.11
N GLY A 17 -7.27 -6.82 -6.02
CA GLY A 17 -5.90 -6.43 -6.36
C GLY A 17 -5.04 -7.64 -6.71
N ALA A 18 -4.12 -7.47 -7.65
CA ALA A 18 -3.19 -8.53 -8.05
C ALA A 18 -1.78 -7.95 -8.19
N GLY A 19 -0.88 -8.38 -7.32
CA GLY A 19 0.56 -8.10 -7.42
C GLY A 19 1.33 -9.34 -7.86
N THR A 20 2.64 -9.18 -8.04
CA THR A 20 3.55 -10.26 -8.47
C THR A 20 3.61 -11.41 -7.45
N PHE A 21 3.48 -11.12 -6.16
CA PHE A 21 3.69 -12.07 -5.05
C PHE A 21 2.43 -12.38 -4.24
N ALA A 22 1.36 -11.60 -4.46
CA ALA A 22 0.14 -11.70 -3.69
C ALA A 22 -1.08 -11.33 -4.51
N LYS A 23 -2.22 -11.96 -4.20
CA LYS A 23 -3.53 -11.57 -4.72
C LYS A 23 -4.40 -11.13 -3.55
N VAL A 24 -5.10 -10.02 -3.69
CA VAL A 24 -6.06 -9.51 -2.71
C VAL A 24 -7.46 -9.79 -3.25
N ARG A 25 -8.28 -10.46 -2.45
CA ARG A 25 -9.65 -10.84 -2.80
C ARG A 25 -10.62 -10.29 -1.77
N LEU A 26 -11.78 -9.86 -2.24
CA LEU A 26 -12.90 -9.56 -1.36
C LEU A 26 -13.41 -10.87 -0.76
N ALA A 27 -13.77 -10.89 0.51
CA ALA A 27 -14.43 -12.03 1.13
C ALA A 27 -15.49 -11.56 2.14
N VAL A 28 -16.37 -12.48 2.53
CA VAL A 28 -17.36 -12.28 3.58
C VAL A 28 -17.05 -13.25 4.70
N ASP A 29 -16.93 -12.73 5.92
CA ASP A 29 -16.90 -13.54 7.13
C ASP A 29 -18.31 -14.14 7.35
N VAL A 30 -18.42 -15.47 7.33
CA VAL A 30 -19.73 -16.12 7.46
C VAL A 30 -20.32 -16.03 8.87
N ASP A 31 -19.48 -15.81 9.89
CA ASP A 31 -19.93 -15.74 11.28
C ASP A 31 -20.57 -14.37 11.56
N THR A 32 -19.96 -13.30 11.05
CA THR A 32 -20.40 -11.92 11.32
C THR A 32 -21.19 -11.29 10.16
N GLY A 33 -21.13 -11.87 8.96
CA GLY A 33 -21.62 -11.26 7.73
C GLY A 33 -20.76 -10.08 7.23
N GLY A 34 -19.67 -9.76 7.93
CA GLY A 34 -18.80 -8.62 7.63
C GLY A 34 -17.99 -8.82 6.35
N THR A 35 -17.77 -7.72 5.62
CA THR A 35 -16.91 -7.72 4.43
C THR A 35 -15.44 -7.53 4.84
N VAL A 36 -14.56 -8.37 4.30
CA VAL A 36 -13.11 -8.35 4.59
C VAL A 36 -12.28 -8.43 3.31
N ALA A 37 -11.01 -8.06 3.39
CA ALA A 37 -10.03 -8.26 2.34
C ALA A 37 -9.09 -9.41 2.71
N VAL A 38 -8.87 -10.35 1.81
CA VAL A 38 -7.97 -11.49 2.01
C VAL A 38 -6.78 -11.39 1.07
N LYS A 39 -5.60 -11.13 1.63
CA LYS A 39 -4.33 -11.13 0.88
C LYS A 39 -3.70 -12.51 0.93
N VAL A 40 -3.61 -13.15 -0.23
CA VAL A 40 -3.08 -14.51 -0.41
C VAL A 40 -1.66 -14.45 -0.94
N ILE A 41 -0.70 -14.93 -0.15
CA ILE A 41 0.75 -14.96 -0.42
C ILE A 41 1.20 -16.40 -0.66
N ASP A 42 2.07 -16.63 -1.64
CA ASP A 42 2.61 -17.97 -1.93
C ASP A 42 3.80 -18.35 -1.03
N LYS A 43 3.66 -19.42 -0.22
CA LYS A 43 4.74 -19.90 0.68
C LYS A 43 5.98 -20.35 -0.07
N ARG A 44 5.86 -20.89 -1.28
CA ARG A 44 7.02 -21.37 -2.05
C ARG A 44 7.95 -20.20 -2.38
N MET A 45 7.38 -19.01 -2.62
CA MET A 45 8.17 -17.81 -2.89
C MET A 45 8.88 -17.31 -1.62
N VAL A 46 8.22 -17.37 -0.46
CA VAL A 46 8.83 -17.01 0.83
C VAL A 46 10.01 -17.93 1.18
N LEU A 47 9.82 -19.24 1.02
CA LEU A 47 10.83 -20.26 1.33
C LEU A 47 12.05 -20.16 0.42
N ARG A 48 11.86 -19.99 -0.90
CA ARG A 48 12.96 -19.86 -1.88
C ARG A 48 13.90 -18.70 -1.60
N ASN A 49 13.43 -17.64 -0.93
CA ASN A 49 14.24 -16.47 -0.62
C ASN A 49 14.75 -16.46 0.84
N ASN A 50 14.52 -17.54 1.60
CA ASN A 50 14.86 -17.64 3.03
C ASN A 50 14.28 -16.51 3.90
N LEU A 51 13.09 -16.00 3.54
CA LEU A 51 12.45 -14.84 4.20
C LEU A 51 11.45 -15.24 5.29
N MET A 52 11.26 -16.54 5.53
CA MET A 52 10.17 -17.05 6.38
C MET A 52 10.21 -16.49 7.80
N TYR A 53 11.41 -16.35 8.38
CA TYR A 53 11.56 -15.76 9.72
C TYR A 53 11.14 -14.29 9.75
N GLN A 54 11.61 -13.50 8.77
CA GLN A 54 11.31 -12.07 8.70
C GLN A 54 9.81 -11.83 8.45
N VAL A 55 9.21 -12.60 7.54
CA VAL A 55 7.77 -12.54 7.25
C VAL A 55 6.92 -12.89 8.46
N LYS A 56 7.26 -13.96 9.20
CA LYS A 56 6.57 -14.30 10.45
C LYS A 56 6.67 -13.17 11.47
N ARG A 57 7.88 -12.63 11.68
CA ARG A 57 8.11 -11.54 12.64
C ARG A 57 7.30 -10.29 12.30
N GLU A 58 7.31 -9.88 11.03
CA GLU A 58 6.56 -8.69 10.58
C GLU A 58 5.05 -8.93 10.67
N ILE A 59 4.54 -10.09 10.27
CA ILE A 59 3.12 -10.43 10.42
C ILE A 59 2.68 -10.43 11.90
N THR A 60 3.49 -11.01 12.80
CA THR A 60 3.20 -10.99 14.23
C THR A 60 3.16 -9.57 14.79
N ALA A 61 4.14 -8.73 14.43
CA ALA A 61 4.17 -7.34 14.86
C ALA A 61 2.96 -6.56 14.32
N MET A 62 2.59 -6.78 13.05
CA MET A 62 1.44 -6.12 12.43
C MET A 62 0.10 -6.51 13.05
N LYS A 63 -0.07 -7.76 13.49
CA LYS A 63 -1.30 -8.19 14.17
C LYS A 63 -1.56 -7.42 15.47
N LEU A 64 -0.52 -6.86 16.07
CA LEU A 64 -0.60 -6.06 17.30
C LEU A 64 -0.81 -4.56 17.01
N LEU A 65 -0.83 -4.14 15.74
CA LEU A 65 -1.10 -2.76 15.39
C LEU A 65 -2.61 -2.50 15.45
N ASN A 66 -2.99 -1.46 16.19
CA ASN A 66 -4.36 -1.00 16.31
C ASN A 66 -4.34 0.52 16.28
N HIS A 67 -4.55 1.08 15.09
CA HIS A 67 -4.48 2.52 14.84
C HIS A 67 -5.57 2.90 13.83
N PRO A 68 -6.28 4.02 14.00
CA PRO A 68 -7.36 4.41 13.09
C PRO A 68 -6.91 4.50 11.63
N ASN A 69 -5.68 4.98 11.39
CA ASN A 69 -5.12 5.14 10.04
C ASN A 69 -4.25 3.98 9.54
N ILE A 70 -4.37 2.78 10.13
CA ILE A 70 -3.69 1.56 9.67
C ILE A 70 -4.74 0.48 9.37
N VAL A 71 -4.61 -0.20 8.23
CA VAL A 71 -5.47 -1.35 7.90
C VAL A 71 -5.29 -2.46 8.93
N LYS A 72 -6.37 -2.81 9.64
CA LYS A 72 -6.32 -3.83 10.68
C LYS A 72 -6.18 -5.23 10.08
N ILE A 73 -5.30 -6.05 10.67
CA ILE A 73 -5.23 -7.49 10.39
C ILE A 73 -6.07 -8.21 11.44
N TYR A 74 -7.14 -8.86 11.01
CA TYR A 74 -8.01 -9.65 11.89
C TYR A 74 -7.39 -11.01 12.17
N GLU A 75 -6.93 -11.69 11.12
CA GLU A 75 -6.52 -13.09 11.21
C GLU A 75 -5.42 -13.42 10.20
N VAL A 76 -4.60 -14.43 10.53
CA VAL A 76 -3.57 -14.98 9.66
C VAL A 76 -3.81 -16.48 9.54
N ILE A 77 -4.18 -16.92 8.34
CA ILE A 77 -4.47 -18.32 8.05
C ILE A 77 -3.32 -18.88 7.21
N ALA A 78 -2.72 -19.98 7.66
CA ALA A 78 -1.59 -20.59 6.96
C ALA A 78 -1.94 -22.00 6.48
N THR A 79 -1.88 -22.23 5.17
CA THR A 79 -2.07 -23.57 4.57
C THR A 79 -0.72 -24.19 4.21
N LYS A 80 -0.68 -25.41 3.65
CA LYS A 80 0.59 -26.01 3.19
C LYS A 80 1.31 -25.15 2.14
N THR A 81 0.57 -24.41 1.32
CA THR A 81 1.11 -23.68 0.16
C THR A 81 0.92 -22.17 0.21
N LYS A 82 0.03 -21.64 1.06
CA LYS A 82 -0.32 -20.21 1.11
C LYS A 82 -0.29 -19.65 2.53
N ILE A 83 -0.06 -18.34 2.62
CA ILE A 83 -0.32 -17.51 3.81
C ILE A 83 -1.42 -16.53 3.41
N CYS A 84 -2.52 -16.51 4.15
CA CYS A 84 -3.67 -15.65 3.91
C CYS A 84 -3.79 -14.67 5.08
N LEU A 85 -3.72 -13.37 4.77
CA LEU A 85 -3.95 -12.30 5.74
C LEU A 85 -5.38 -11.82 5.56
N VAL A 86 -6.20 -11.97 6.59
CA VAL A 86 -7.56 -11.46 6.65
C VAL A 86 -7.51 -10.07 7.26
N MET A 87 -7.98 -9.08 6.53
CA MET A 87 -7.77 -7.67 6.83
C MET A 87 -9.07 -6.88 6.72
N GLU A 88 -9.10 -5.71 7.35
CA GLU A 88 -10.10 -4.68 7.14
C GLU A 88 -10.25 -4.39 5.63
N TYR A 89 -11.50 -4.38 5.16
CA TYR A 89 -11.82 -3.93 3.81
C TYR A 89 -12.09 -2.42 3.83
N VAL A 90 -11.29 -1.68 3.06
CA VAL A 90 -11.42 -0.23 2.91
C VAL A 90 -12.05 0.07 1.54
N SER A 91 -13.22 0.70 1.53
CA SER A 91 -14.08 0.79 0.34
C SER A 91 -13.87 2.03 -0.53
N GLY A 92 -13.19 3.08 -0.04
CA GLY A 92 -13.04 4.36 -0.74
C GLY A 92 -11.91 4.40 -1.78
N GLY A 93 -11.23 3.28 -2.03
CA GLY A 93 -10.21 3.15 -3.06
C GLY A 93 -8.83 3.66 -2.65
N GLN A 94 -7.92 3.78 -3.63
CA GLN A 94 -6.55 4.23 -3.40
C GLN A 94 -6.43 5.75 -3.54
N LEU A 95 -5.52 6.35 -2.77
CA LEU A 95 -5.17 7.76 -2.90
C LEU A 95 -4.58 8.08 -4.29
N SER A 96 -3.86 7.14 -4.90
CA SER A 96 -3.37 7.25 -6.28
C SER A 96 -4.51 7.51 -7.28
N ASP A 97 -5.64 6.81 -7.12
CA ASP A 97 -6.79 6.97 -8.01
C ASP A 97 -7.33 8.41 -7.87
N LYS A 98 -7.47 8.90 -6.63
CA LYS A 98 -7.89 10.28 -6.36
C LYS A 98 -6.97 11.33 -6.99
N LEU A 99 -5.64 11.14 -6.89
CA LEU A 99 -4.67 12.04 -7.51
C LEU A 99 -4.74 12.03 -9.04
N SER A 100 -5.02 10.87 -9.64
CA SER A 100 -5.20 10.77 -11.10
C SER A 100 -6.36 11.62 -11.62
N TYR A 101 -7.42 11.80 -10.82
CA TYR A 101 -8.59 12.61 -11.18
C TYR A 101 -8.43 14.09 -10.85
N LEU A 102 -7.96 14.43 -9.65
CA LEU A 102 -7.93 15.82 -9.15
C LEU A 102 -6.67 16.59 -9.56
N LYS A 103 -5.65 15.90 -10.10
CA LYS A 103 -4.28 16.39 -10.32
C LYS A 103 -3.56 16.76 -9.02
N ARG A 104 -4.11 17.63 -8.17
CA ARG A 104 -3.57 18.01 -6.85
C ARG A 104 -4.69 18.17 -5.83
N LEU A 105 -4.35 18.07 -4.54
CA LEU A 105 -5.29 18.34 -3.45
C LEU A 105 -5.17 19.81 -2.99
N ASP A 106 -6.22 20.30 -2.34
CA ASP A 106 -6.12 21.57 -1.62
C ASP A 106 -5.24 21.41 -0.36
N GLU A 107 -4.80 22.53 0.20
CA GLU A 107 -3.89 22.51 1.34
C GLU A 107 -4.51 21.82 2.57
N ARG A 108 -5.81 22.02 2.81
CA ARG A 108 -6.48 21.50 4.00
C ARG A 108 -6.55 19.98 3.95
N GLU A 109 -6.93 19.43 2.80
CA GLU A 109 -7.01 18.00 2.59
C GLU A 109 -5.62 17.35 2.54
N ALA A 110 -4.65 17.96 1.83
CA ALA A 110 -3.27 17.47 1.80
C ALA A 110 -2.66 17.41 3.21
N LYS A 111 -2.90 18.45 4.03
CA LYS A 111 -2.47 18.49 5.42
C LYS A 111 -3.14 17.43 6.28
N LYS A 112 -4.45 17.21 6.12
CA LYS A 112 -5.19 16.14 6.82
C LYS A 112 -4.57 14.76 6.53
N TYR A 113 -4.40 14.39 5.26
CA TYR A 113 -3.82 13.10 4.90
C TYR A 113 -2.36 12.99 5.33
N PHE A 114 -1.58 14.06 5.20
CA PHE A 114 -0.19 14.03 5.63
C PHE A 114 -0.06 13.85 7.15
N TYR A 115 -0.90 14.52 7.93
CA TYR A 115 -0.95 14.31 9.39
C TYR A 115 -1.26 12.85 9.73
N GLN A 116 -2.35 12.30 9.16
CA GLN A 116 -2.76 10.90 9.38
C GLN A 116 -1.67 9.90 8.95
N LEU A 117 -0.95 10.19 7.88
CA LEU A 117 0.18 9.39 7.41
C LEU A 117 1.32 9.41 8.43
N ILE A 118 1.75 10.58 8.88
CA ILE A 118 2.87 10.72 9.82
C ILE A 118 2.52 10.07 11.17
N ASP A 119 1.29 10.24 11.65
CA ASP A 119 0.78 9.61 12.88
C ASP A 119 0.79 8.07 12.80
N ALA A 120 0.27 7.50 11.69
CA ALA A 120 0.33 6.06 11.46
C ALA A 120 1.78 5.53 11.38
N VAL A 121 2.67 6.26 10.70
CA VAL A 121 4.07 5.85 10.55
C VAL A 121 4.81 5.92 11.89
N ASP A 122 4.60 6.97 12.68
CA ASP A 122 5.17 7.10 14.03
C ASP A 122 4.72 5.95 14.94
N TYR A 123 3.42 5.66 14.93
CA TYR A 123 2.83 4.56 15.71
C TYR A 123 3.52 3.22 15.42
N CYS A 124 3.81 2.95 14.14
CA CYS A 124 4.55 1.77 13.69
C CYS A 124 6.03 1.80 14.10
N HIS A 125 6.71 2.92 13.90
CA HIS A 125 8.14 3.07 14.19
C HIS A 125 8.43 2.86 15.68
N ARG A 126 7.57 3.38 16.57
CA ARG A 126 7.66 3.16 18.03
C ARG A 126 7.53 1.68 18.44
N ARG A 127 6.98 0.84 17.55
CA ARG A 127 6.85 -0.62 17.74
C ARG A 127 7.86 -1.43 16.92
N GLY A 128 8.86 -0.76 16.32
CA GLY A 128 9.91 -1.39 15.53
C GLY A 128 9.42 -1.94 14.18
N VAL A 129 8.26 -1.48 13.70
CA VAL A 129 7.72 -1.84 12.39
C VAL A 129 7.99 -0.69 11.42
N TYR A 130 8.63 -1.01 10.29
CA TYR A 130 8.94 -0.05 9.23
C TYR A 130 8.26 -0.50 7.94
N HIS A 131 7.72 0.44 7.17
CA HIS A 131 6.96 0.10 5.97
C HIS A 131 7.89 -0.22 4.79
N ARG A 132 8.89 0.64 4.52
CA ARG A 132 9.90 0.56 3.45
C ARG A 132 9.38 0.59 2.01
N ASP A 133 8.10 0.91 1.84
CA ASP A 133 7.45 0.99 0.52
C ASP A 133 6.23 1.92 0.57
N LEU A 134 6.34 3.05 1.26
CA LEU A 134 5.24 4.00 1.29
C LEU A 134 5.10 4.67 -0.08
N LYS A 135 3.88 4.65 -0.60
CA LYS A 135 3.50 5.21 -1.90
C LYS A 135 1.98 5.34 -1.97
N PRO A 136 1.42 6.21 -2.83
CA PRO A 136 -0.02 6.44 -2.90
C PRO A 136 -0.87 5.19 -3.18
N GLU A 137 -0.32 4.16 -3.84
CA GLU A 137 -1.06 2.90 -4.07
C GLU A 137 -1.23 2.07 -2.80
N ASN A 138 -0.39 2.29 -1.78
CA ASN A 138 -0.51 1.63 -0.47
C ASN A 138 -1.33 2.48 0.52
N LEU A 139 -1.80 3.65 0.10
CA LEU A 139 -2.63 4.55 0.89
C LEU A 139 -4.08 4.44 0.42
N LEU A 140 -4.95 3.95 1.29
CA LEU A 140 -6.37 3.80 1.02
C LEU A 140 -7.16 4.95 1.68
N ILE A 141 -8.34 5.21 1.17
CA ILE A 141 -9.29 6.17 1.76
C ILE A 141 -10.52 5.38 2.19
N ASP A 142 -10.97 5.55 3.43
CA ASP A 142 -12.18 4.90 3.91
C ASP A 142 -13.47 5.67 3.53
N ASN A 143 -14.62 5.18 4.00
CA ASN A 143 -15.92 5.79 3.73
C ASN A 143 -16.13 7.14 4.43
N GLN A 144 -15.31 7.47 5.43
CA GLN A 144 -15.32 8.75 6.14
C GLN A 144 -14.35 9.76 5.51
N GLY A 145 -13.58 9.34 4.50
CA GLY A 145 -12.57 10.17 3.86
C GLY A 145 -11.30 10.27 4.70
N ASP A 146 -11.01 9.27 5.52
CA ASP A 146 -9.78 9.16 6.31
C ASP A 146 -8.78 8.21 5.67
N LEU A 147 -7.50 8.51 5.86
CA LEU A 147 -6.40 7.72 5.35
C LEU A 147 -6.29 6.39 6.08
N LYS A 148 -6.06 5.30 5.35
CA LYS A 148 -5.71 3.98 5.87
C LYS A 148 -4.45 3.49 5.17
N VAL A 149 -3.35 3.40 5.90
CA VAL A 149 -2.11 2.84 5.39
C VAL A 149 -2.22 1.31 5.36
N SER A 150 -2.03 0.73 4.18
CA SER A 150 -2.06 -0.72 3.94
C SER A 150 -0.65 -1.26 3.73
N ASP A 151 -0.48 -2.58 3.64
CA ASP A 151 0.77 -3.21 3.18
C ASP A 151 2.04 -2.94 4.00
N PHE A 152 1.91 -2.53 5.27
CA PHE A 152 3.01 -2.57 6.23
C PHE A 152 3.69 -3.95 6.24
N GLY A 153 4.99 -4.03 6.57
CA GLY A 153 5.67 -5.30 6.89
C GLY A 153 5.59 -6.41 5.83
N LEU A 154 5.27 -6.07 4.58
CA LEU A 154 5.24 -7.02 3.45
C LEU A 154 6.22 -6.62 2.35
N SER A 155 6.89 -5.47 2.50
CA SER A 155 7.98 -5.02 1.64
C SER A 155 9.20 -5.95 1.71
N VAL A 156 9.41 -6.66 2.82
CA VAL A 156 10.44 -7.71 2.94
C VAL A 156 10.26 -8.84 1.95
N LEU A 157 9.04 -9.09 1.47
CA LEU A 157 8.78 -10.10 0.44
C LEU A 157 9.33 -9.72 -0.94
N ARG A 158 9.73 -8.46 -1.16
CA ARG A 158 10.37 -8.02 -2.40
C ARG A 158 11.83 -8.45 -2.40
N LYS A 159 12.29 -9.07 -3.50
CA LYS A 159 13.70 -9.47 -3.59
C LYS A 159 14.61 -8.24 -3.53
N PRO A 160 15.75 -8.31 -2.83
CA PRO A 160 16.82 -7.33 -2.98
C PRO A 160 17.19 -7.22 -4.47
N GLY A 161 17.08 -6.02 -5.05
CA GLY A 161 17.36 -5.76 -6.47
C GLY A 161 16.16 -5.88 -7.44
N GLN A 162 14.97 -6.32 -6.99
CA GLN A 162 13.76 -6.32 -7.86
C GLN A 162 13.10 -4.94 -8.04
N PHE A 163 13.55 -3.92 -7.30
CA PHE A 163 13.24 -2.52 -7.62
C PHE A 163 13.66 -2.15 -9.05
N LEU A 164 14.59 -2.91 -9.65
CA LEU A 164 15.18 -2.63 -10.96
C LEU A 164 14.41 -3.19 -12.16
N SER A 165 13.49 -4.16 -11.97
CA SER A 165 13.06 -5.01 -13.08
C SER A 165 11.56 -5.28 -13.18
N THR A 166 10.72 -4.56 -12.45
CA THR A 166 9.26 -4.77 -12.53
C THR A 166 8.60 -3.48 -12.99
N SER A 167 7.88 -3.54 -14.10
CA SER A 167 7.12 -2.46 -14.75
C SER A 167 5.96 -1.86 -13.90
N CYS A 168 6.06 -1.89 -12.57
CA CYS A 168 4.97 -1.55 -11.64
C CYS A 168 5.42 -0.81 -10.37
N GLY A 169 6.66 -0.33 -10.27
CA GLY A 169 7.12 0.47 -9.12
C GLY A 169 7.94 1.68 -9.58
N SER A 170 7.43 2.89 -9.39
CA SER A 170 8.20 4.11 -9.60
C SER A 170 9.27 4.21 -8.50
N PRO A 171 10.58 4.20 -8.82
CA PRO A 171 11.65 4.43 -7.83
C PRO A 171 11.60 5.84 -7.22
N CYS A 172 10.66 6.68 -7.67
CA CYS A 172 10.48 8.06 -7.25
C CYS A 172 10.19 8.25 -5.76
N TYR A 173 9.62 7.25 -5.08
CA TYR A 173 9.33 7.30 -3.63
C TYR A 173 10.46 6.73 -2.76
N VAL A 174 11.48 6.13 -3.38
CA VAL A 174 12.54 5.41 -2.68
C VAL A 174 13.64 6.39 -2.27
N ALA A 175 14.08 6.29 -1.02
CA ALA A 175 15.12 7.15 -0.47
C ALA A 175 16.50 6.88 -1.12
N PRO A 176 17.38 7.90 -1.21
CA PRO A 176 18.72 7.75 -1.81
C PRO A 176 19.54 6.60 -1.23
N GLU A 177 19.51 6.46 0.10
CA GLU A 177 20.27 5.44 0.82
C GLU A 177 19.77 4.02 0.53
N VAL A 178 18.48 3.85 0.21
CA VAL A 178 17.89 2.55 -0.16
C VAL A 178 18.35 2.12 -1.56
N ILE A 179 18.58 3.09 -2.45
CA ILE A 179 19.12 2.83 -3.80
C ILE A 179 20.62 2.50 -3.73
N GLN A 180 21.36 3.18 -2.86
CA GLN A 180 22.82 3.11 -2.82
C GLN A 180 23.38 2.01 -1.91
N HIS A 181 22.66 1.65 -0.84
CA HIS A 181 23.17 0.76 0.20
C HIS A 181 22.35 -0.53 0.36
N LYS A 182 23.03 -1.58 0.87
CA LYS A 182 22.38 -2.85 1.22
C LYS A 182 21.65 -2.80 2.57
N SER A 183 22.05 -1.89 3.45
CA SER A 183 21.46 -1.67 4.77
C SER A 183 21.20 -0.18 4.95
N TYR A 184 20.03 0.16 5.49
CA TYR A 184 19.59 1.53 5.69
C TYR A 184 18.71 1.63 6.94
N ASP A 185 18.54 2.85 7.45
CA ASP A 185 17.59 3.15 8.51
C ASP A 185 16.15 3.16 7.94
N GLY A 186 15.33 2.21 8.38
CA GLY A 186 13.94 2.09 7.93
C GLY A 186 13.09 3.30 8.29
N ALA A 187 13.37 3.96 9.42
CA ALA A 187 12.61 5.13 9.84
C ALA A 187 12.87 6.33 8.91
N ALA A 188 14.15 6.61 8.65
CA ALA A 188 14.54 7.68 7.74
C ALA A 188 14.02 7.45 6.31
N ALA A 189 14.04 6.19 5.84
CA ALA A 189 13.54 5.83 4.52
C ALA A 189 12.02 6.05 4.39
N ASP A 190 11.22 5.66 5.39
CA ASP A 190 9.78 5.91 5.40
C ASP A 190 9.48 7.42 5.40
N VAL A 191 10.23 8.21 6.17
CA VAL A 191 10.07 9.68 6.21
C VAL A 191 10.34 10.32 4.84
N TRP A 192 11.35 9.85 4.11
CA TRP A 192 11.58 10.31 2.73
C TRP A 192 10.36 10.05 1.84
N SER A 193 9.83 8.82 1.88
CA SER A 193 8.64 8.45 1.10
C SER A 193 7.43 9.33 1.48
N CYS A 194 7.22 9.61 2.76
CA CYS A 194 6.20 10.58 3.22
C CYS A 194 6.40 11.97 2.61
N GLY A 195 7.64 12.45 2.49
CA GLY A 195 7.96 13.73 1.86
C GLY A 195 7.65 13.77 0.36
N VAL A 196 7.93 12.68 -0.35
CA VAL A 196 7.58 12.54 -1.77
C VAL A 196 6.06 12.55 -1.95
N ILE A 197 5.33 11.82 -1.09
CA ILE A 197 3.86 11.82 -1.08
C ILE A 197 3.35 13.24 -0.81
N LEU A 198 3.83 13.93 0.23
CA LEU A 198 3.41 15.31 0.53
C LEU A 198 3.62 16.26 -0.66
N PHE A 199 4.77 16.17 -1.31
CA PHE A 199 5.04 16.95 -2.50
C PHE A 199 4.01 16.67 -3.57
N GLU A 200 3.73 15.39 -3.86
CA GLU A 200 2.77 14.99 -4.87
C GLU A 200 1.34 15.45 -4.54
N LEU A 201 0.91 15.37 -3.28
CA LEU A 201 -0.41 15.88 -2.86
C LEU A 201 -0.58 17.37 -3.16
N LEU A 202 0.45 18.18 -2.89
CA LEU A 202 0.41 19.65 -3.04
C LEU A 202 0.73 20.14 -4.45
N ALA A 203 1.66 19.47 -5.15
CA ALA A 203 2.15 19.86 -6.47
C ALA A 203 1.36 19.18 -7.60
N GLY A 204 0.82 17.99 -7.36
CA GLY A 204 0.12 17.20 -8.37
C GLY A 204 1.02 16.52 -9.41
N TYR A 205 2.31 16.46 -9.12
CA TYR A 205 3.32 15.73 -9.87
C TYR A 205 4.43 15.30 -8.92
N LEU A 206 5.26 14.34 -9.32
CA LEU A 206 6.34 13.84 -8.48
C LEU A 206 7.55 14.78 -8.48
N PRO A 207 8.27 14.94 -7.35
CA PRO A 207 9.45 15.80 -7.27
C PRO A 207 10.61 15.28 -8.14
N PHE A 208 10.69 13.95 -8.31
CA PHE A 208 11.74 13.28 -9.09
C PHE A 208 11.13 12.46 -10.23
N GLN A 209 11.32 12.92 -11.47
CA GLN A 209 10.94 12.21 -12.68
C GLN A 209 11.98 12.48 -13.77
N ASP A 210 12.34 11.44 -14.53
CA ASP A 210 13.20 11.55 -15.70
C ASP A 210 12.99 10.31 -16.59
N CYS A 211 13.10 10.47 -17.91
CA CYS A 211 13.03 9.33 -18.84
C CYS A 211 14.27 8.42 -18.71
N SER A 212 15.40 8.96 -18.25
CA SER A 212 16.61 8.19 -17.98
C SER A 212 16.66 7.81 -16.50
N LEU A 213 16.67 6.50 -16.20
CA LEU A 213 16.85 6.00 -14.84
C LEU A 213 18.12 6.54 -14.19
N THR A 214 19.22 6.68 -14.96
CA THR A 214 20.47 7.26 -14.47
C THR A 214 20.30 8.71 -14.01
N ASN A 215 19.55 9.52 -14.77
CA ASN A 215 19.26 10.90 -14.39
C ASN A 215 18.28 10.96 -13.22
N LEU A 216 17.27 10.09 -13.19
CA LEU A 216 16.33 9.98 -12.08
C LEU A 216 17.07 9.69 -10.77
N TYR A 217 17.94 8.68 -10.75
CA TYR A 217 18.76 8.37 -9.56
C TYR A 217 19.71 9.50 -9.19
N ARG A 218 20.26 10.22 -10.16
CA ARG A 218 21.09 11.41 -9.90
C ARG A 218 20.27 12.52 -9.22
N ARG A 219 19.04 12.77 -9.68
CA ARG A 219 18.12 13.75 -9.09
C ARG A 219 17.74 13.35 -7.67
N ILE A 220 17.34 12.09 -7.46
CA ILE A 220 17.02 11.54 -6.13
C ILE A 220 18.22 11.70 -5.19
N SER A 221 19.41 11.24 -5.60
CA SER A 221 20.61 11.27 -4.77
C SER A 221 21.08 12.67 -4.37
N ARG A 222 20.71 13.69 -5.14
CA ARG A 222 21.04 15.10 -4.88
C ARG A 222 19.85 15.90 -4.35
N ALA A 223 18.71 15.25 -4.13
CA ALA A 223 17.42 15.90 -3.87
C ALA A 223 17.16 17.09 -4.82
N GLN A 224 17.40 16.90 -6.11
CA GLN A 224 17.23 17.93 -7.13
C GLN A 224 15.82 17.91 -7.72
N PHE A 225 14.96 18.80 -7.20
CA PHE A 225 13.60 19.02 -7.66
C PHE A 225 13.25 20.52 -7.67
N ALA A 226 12.17 20.89 -8.37
CA ALA A 226 11.70 22.25 -8.45
C ALA A 226 10.31 22.36 -7.83
N PHE A 227 10.08 23.43 -7.07
CA PHE A 227 8.76 23.71 -6.52
C PHE A 227 7.90 24.45 -7.55
N PRO A 228 6.60 24.13 -7.62
CA PRO A 228 5.66 24.96 -8.36
C PRO A 228 5.45 26.31 -7.66
N GLN A 229 4.99 27.30 -8.43
CA GLN A 229 4.82 28.68 -7.96
C GLN A 229 3.75 28.82 -6.87
N TRP A 230 2.73 27.96 -6.88
CA TRP A 230 1.61 28.01 -5.92
C TRP A 230 1.93 27.43 -4.54
N LEU A 231 3.06 26.75 -4.35
CA LEU A 231 3.45 26.24 -3.03
C LEU A 231 3.93 27.39 -2.14
N THR A 232 3.38 27.46 -0.93
CA THR A 232 3.71 28.50 0.05
C THR A 232 5.10 28.29 0.65
N VAL A 233 5.68 29.34 1.25
CA VAL A 233 7.00 29.25 1.90
C VAL A 233 7.02 28.20 3.03
N PRO A 234 6.01 28.11 3.92
CA PRO A 234 5.96 27.05 4.94
C PRO A 234 5.94 25.64 4.35
N GLN A 235 5.14 25.38 3.31
CA GLN A 235 5.08 24.08 2.61
C GLN A 235 6.44 23.71 2.01
N LYS A 236 7.12 24.66 1.36
CA LYS A 236 8.46 24.44 0.80
C LYS A 236 9.47 24.08 1.90
N LYS A 237 9.41 24.78 3.03
CA LYS A 237 10.35 24.58 4.14
C LYS A 237 10.25 23.18 4.74
N ILE A 238 9.03 22.70 5.04
CA ILE A 238 8.85 21.36 5.60
C ILE A 238 9.28 20.28 4.60
N ILE A 239 8.94 20.44 3.30
CA ILE A 239 9.35 19.49 2.25
C ILE A 239 10.87 19.41 2.12
N ILE A 240 11.58 20.55 2.13
CA ILE A 240 13.06 20.57 2.04
C ILE A 240 13.70 19.81 3.22
N ARG A 241 13.15 19.97 4.45
CA ARG A 241 13.66 19.29 5.64
C ARG A 241 13.44 17.77 5.59
N ILE A 242 12.33 17.33 4.99
CA ILE A 242 12.00 15.90 4.84
C ILE A 242 12.78 15.27 3.68
N LEU A 243 12.91 15.98 2.56
CA LEU A 243 13.64 15.52 1.36
C LEU A 243 15.13 15.88 1.42
N ASP A 244 15.74 15.78 2.61
CA ASP A 244 17.19 15.84 2.78
C ASP A 244 17.80 14.50 2.29
N PRO A 245 18.74 14.53 1.33
CA PRO A 245 19.34 13.31 0.81
C PRO A 245 20.19 12.57 1.86
N SER A 246 20.65 13.24 2.91
CA SER A 246 21.38 12.63 4.01
C SER A 246 20.41 12.13 5.10
N PRO A 247 20.33 10.81 5.35
CA PRO A 247 19.40 10.27 6.35
C PRO A 247 19.73 10.69 7.79
N ILE A 248 20.95 11.14 8.05
CA ILE A 248 21.40 11.58 9.39
C ILE A 248 20.85 12.98 9.73
N THR A 249 20.76 13.85 8.73
CA THR A 249 20.33 15.25 8.87
C THR A 249 18.87 15.46 8.49
N ARG A 250 18.26 14.46 7.82
CA ARG A 250 16.84 14.42 7.50
C ARG A 250 15.98 14.59 8.75
N ALA A 251 14.91 15.38 8.62
CA ALA A 251 13.95 15.60 9.69
C ALA A 251 13.43 14.27 10.24
N LYS A 252 13.32 14.17 11.57
CA LYS A 252 12.64 13.07 12.24
C LYS A 252 11.14 13.34 12.30
N ILE A 253 10.36 12.32 12.62
CA ILE A 253 8.91 12.45 12.81
C ILE A 253 8.56 13.51 13.87
N SER A 254 9.31 13.57 14.98
CA SER A 254 9.14 14.62 16.00
C SER A 254 9.30 16.02 15.40
N ASP A 255 10.31 16.21 14.56
CA ASP A 255 10.61 17.48 13.91
C ASP A 255 9.52 17.92 12.90
N ILE A 256 8.77 16.95 12.37
CA ILE A 256 7.64 17.14 11.44
C ILE A 256 6.39 17.53 12.23
N PHE A 257 6.10 16.88 13.35
CA PHE A 257 4.99 17.24 14.24
C PHE A 257 5.15 18.63 14.86
N ASP A 258 6.40 19.04 15.12
CA ASP A 258 6.73 20.37 15.64
C ASP A 258 6.75 21.47 14.55
N ASP A 259 6.55 21.10 13.28
CA ASP A 259 6.54 22.08 12.20
C ASP A 259 5.25 22.91 12.20
N LYS A 260 5.41 24.23 12.20
CA LYS A 260 4.29 25.20 12.23
C LYS A 260 3.28 24.94 11.14
N TRP A 261 3.72 24.58 9.93
CA TRP A 261 2.80 24.35 8.81
C TRP A 261 1.81 23.23 9.12
N LEU A 262 2.27 22.17 9.79
CA LEU A 262 1.44 21.03 10.16
C LEU A 262 0.55 21.36 11.38
N GLN A 263 1.09 22.10 12.36
CA GLN A 263 0.35 22.47 13.57
C GLN A 263 -0.77 23.48 13.34
N ASP A 264 -0.62 24.38 12.36
CA ASP A 264 -1.43 25.61 12.26
C ASP A 264 -2.95 25.40 12.16
N HIS A 265 -3.50 24.18 11.99
CA HIS A 265 -4.96 23.92 11.99
C HIS A 265 -5.38 22.53 12.53
N CYS A 266 -4.58 21.88 13.38
CA CYS A 266 -5.05 20.66 14.08
C CYS A 266 -5.93 21.07 15.27
N ASN A 267 -7.24 21.25 15.07
CA ASN A 267 -8.19 21.00 16.16
C ASN A 267 -8.35 19.48 16.25
N PRO A 268 -7.77 18.81 17.27
CA PRO A 268 -8.03 17.39 17.47
C PRO A 268 -9.52 17.21 17.78
N SER A 269 -10.19 16.29 17.08
CA SER A 269 -11.47 15.75 17.54
C SER A 269 -11.28 15.22 18.97
N PRO A 270 -12.27 15.36 19.87
CA PRO A 270 -12.14 14.83 21.23
C PRO A 270 -12.01 13.31 21.14
N MET A 271 -10.86 12.78 21.54
CA MET A 271 -10.74 11.35 21.78
C MET A 271 -11.61 11.04 22.99
N VAL A 272 -12.67 10.25 22.77
CA VAL A 272 -13.41 9.62 23.86
C VAL A 272 -12.53 8.48 24.36
N GLU A 273 -11.86 8.70 25.49
CA GLU A 273 -11.31 7.61 26.29
C GLU A 273 -12.49 6.80 26.84
N ASN A 274 -12.74 5.64 26.23
CA ASN A 274 -13.48 4.58 26.91
C ASN A 274 -12.43 3.59 27.40
N ASP A 275 -12.10 3.73 28.69
CA ASP A 275 -11.65 2.63 29.53
C ASP A 275 -12.74 1.54 29.59
N ASP A 276 -12.32 0.33 29.93
CA ASP A 276 -13.07 -0.92 30.12
C ASP A 276 -13.33 -1.76 28.85
N ASP A 277 -12.44 -2.74 28.60
CA ASP A 277 -12.77 -4.12 28.97
C ASP A 277 -11.57 -5.07 28.77
N CYS A 278 -11.09 -5.62 29.90
CA CYS A 278 -10.26 -6.81 29.93
C CYS A 278 -11.15 -8.02 29.66
N VAL A 279 -10.86 -8.80 28.61
CA VAL A 279 -11.48 -10.13 28.46
C VAL A 279 -10.41 -11.21 28.47
N VAL A 280 -10.52 -12.01 29.52
CA VAL A 280 -9.79 -13.23 29.83
C VAL A 280 -10.10 -14.29 28.77
N ILE A 281 -9.07 -15.01 28.31
CA ILE A 281 -9.20 -16.11 27.37
C ILE A 281 -9.62 -17.36 28.15
N GLU A 282 -10.82 -17.86 27.90
CA GLU A 282 -11.19 -19.25 28.20
C GLU A 282 -11.47 -20.02 26.90
N GLU A 283 -10.79 -21.14 26.76
CA GLU A 283 -11.07 -22.20 25.79
C GLU A 283 -12.29 -23.01 26.26
N VAL A 284 -13.11 -23.54 25.33
CA VAL A 284 -13.44 -24.98 25.21
C VAL A 284 -14.48 -25.24 24.11
N SER A 285 -14.29 -26.42 23.53
CA SER A 285 -14.84 -27.19 22.42
C SER A 285 -16.35 -27.53 22.37
N THR A 286 -16.73 -27.97 21.15
CA THR A 286 -17.63 -29.09 20.75
C THR A 286 -19.17 -28.99 20.77
N ASP A 287 -19.70 -29.23 19.55
CA ASP A 287 -20.85 -30.07 19.13
C ASP A 287 -22.31 -29.61 19.30
N SER A 288 -23.00 -29.58 18.14
CA SER A 288 -24.25 -30.34 17.81
C SER A 288 -25.38 -29.50 17.15
N ASP A 289 -25.63 -29.82 15.87
CA ASP A 289 -26.92 -30.06 15.18
C ASP A 289 -28.21 -29.29 15.56
N SER A 290 -28.87 -28.69 14.55
CA SER A 290 -29.97 -29.36 13.83
C SER A 290 -30.75 -28.43 12.85
N SER A 291 -30.87 -28.92 11.62
CA SER A 291 -31.92 -28.79 10.58
C SER A 291 -33.10 -27.81 10.74
N HIS A 292 -33.43 -27.08 9.65
CA HIS A 292 -34.78 -27.09 9.05
C HIS A 292 -34.77 -26.70 7.56
N ASN A 293 -35.45 -27.52 6.75
CA ASN A 293 -35.67 -27.41 5.29
C ASN A 293 -36.81 -26.43 4.94
N ARG A 294 -36.72 -25.74 3.80
CA ARG A 294 -37.83 -25.59 2.81
C ARG A 294 -37.39 -24.93 1.48
N GLU A 295 -37.29 -25.77 0.46
CA GLU A 295 -37.76 -25.64 -0.95
C GLU A 295 -38.98 -24.69 -1.16
N VAL A 296 -39.28 -24.00 -2.29
CA VAL A 296 -39.00 -24.10 -3.75
C VAL A 296 -39.27 -22.73 -4.45
N ARG A 297 -38.75 -22.54 -5.69
CA ARG A 297 -39.43 -22.14 -6.96
C ARG A 297 -39.09 -20.79 -7.66
N GLU A 298 -38.31 -20.96 -8.74
CA GLU A 298 -38.25 -20.34 -10.09
C GLU A 298 -39.16 -19.18 -10.51
N ALA A 299 -38.58 -18.22 -11.25
CA ALA A 299 -39.11 -17.67 -12.52
C ALA A 299 -38.02 -16.92 -13.33
N GLU A 300 -38.10 -17.05 -14.65
CA GLU A 300 -37.17 -16.63 -15.71
C GLU A 300 -37.40 -15.19 -16.26
N GLU A 301 -36.30 -14.65 -16.84
CA GLU A 301 -36.15 -13.78 -18.02
C GLU A 301 -36.87 -12.42 -18.20
N ALA A 302 -36.07 -11.39 -18.50
CA ALA A 302 -36.25 -10.52 -19.69
C ALA A 302 -34.96 -9.73 -20.03
N LYS A 303 -34.60 -9.75 -21.33
CA LYS A 303 -33.51 -8.99 -21.97
C LYS A 303 -33.79 -7.49 -22.05
N ALA A 304 -32.73 -6.68 -21.97
CA ALA A 304 -32.65 -5.42 -22.71
C ALA A 304 -31.20 -5.16 -23.16
N GLU A 305 -31.10 -4.72 -24.39
CA GLU A 305 -29.95 -4.51 -25.26
C GLU A 305 -29.47 -3.06 -25.13
N THR A 306 -28.16 -2.77 -25.08
CA THR A 306 -27.57 -1.52 -25.59
C THR A 306 -26.03 -1.52 -25.59
N ASP A 307 -25.52 -1.03 -26.72
CA ASP A 307 -24.23 -0.39 -27.03
C ASP A 307 -22.89 -1.14 -26.91
N ARG A 308 -22.45 -1.59 -28.10
CA ARG A 308 -21.07 -1.90 -28.45
C ARG A 308 -20.18 -0.65 -28.34
N PHE A 309 -19.48 -0.51 -27.22
CA PHE A 309 -18.23 0.26 -27.18
C PHE A 309 -17.05 -0.68 -27.45
N ILE A 310 -16.38 -0.45 -28.57
CA ILE A 310 -15.12 -1.13 -28.93
C ILE A 310 -14.04 -0.62 -27.97
N ASN A 311 -13.52 -1.52 -27.13
CA ASN A 311 -12.47 -1.21 -26.17
C ASN A 311 -11.11 -1.13 -26.90
N ALA A 312 -10.26 -0.18 -26.50
CA ALA A 312 -8.91 0.05 -27.03
C ALA A 312 -8.00 -1.20 -27.01
N PHE A 313 -8.36 -2.25 -26.28
CA PHE A 313 -7.68 -3.54 -26.31
C PHE A 313 -7.98 -4.41 -27.54
N GLN A 314 -9.06 -4.16 -28.29
CA GLN A 314 -9.34 -4.83 -29.58
C GLN A 314 -8.56 -4.22 -30.76
N LEU A 315 -8.00 -3.02 -30.61
CA LEU A 315 -7.15 -2.35 -31.60
C LEU A 315 -5.67 -2.75 -31.49
N ILE A 316 -5.24 -3.28 -30.34
CA ILE A 316 -3.84 -3.70 -30.12
C ILE A 316 -3.61 -5.14 -30.61
N ALA A 317 -4.67 -5.94 -30.73
CA ALA A 317 -4.60 -7.33 -31.16
C ALA A 317 -4.46 -7.53 -32.69
N THR A 318 -4.50 -6.46 -33.49
CA THR A 318 -4.42 -6.53 -34.97
C THR A 318 -3.10 -6.02 -35.55
N CYS A 319 -2.15 -5.54 -34.73
CA CYS A 319 -0.81 -5.18 -35.19
C CYS A 319 0.19 -6.32 -34.92
N SER A 320 0.19 -7.33 -35.79
CA SER A 320 1.33 -8.23 -35.97
C SER A 320 2.32 -7.56 -36.91
N ASP A 321 3.32 -6.87 -36.35
CA ASP A 321 4.67 -6.70 -36.93
C ASP A 321 5.53 -5.80 -36.04
N LEU A 322 6.28 -6.40 -35.10
CA LEU A 322 7.49 -5.81 -34.50
C LEU A 322 8.43 -6.95 -34.13
N ASN A 323 9.24 -7.35 -35.09
CA ASN A 323 10.30 -8.32 -34.95
C ASN A 323 11.50 -7.68 -34.21
N LEU A 324 11.75 -8.07 -32.96
CA LEU A 324 12.84 -7.54 -32.12
C LEU A 324 14.10 -8.44 -32.12
N SER A 325 14.33 -9.20 -33.20
CA SER A 325 15.53 -10.04 -33.35
C SER A 325 16.87 -9.28 -33.48
N GLY A 326 16.86 -7.94 -33.45
CA GLY A 326 18.09 -7.11 -33.50
C GLY A 326 18.68 -6.69 -32.14
N LEU A 327 18.05 -7.04 -31.01
CA LEU A 327 18.46 -6.52 -29.68
C LEU A 327 19.51 -7.36 -28.94
N PHE A 328 19.96 -8.47 -29.53
CA PHE A 328 21.02 -9.33 -28.97
C PHE A 328 22.04 -9.72 -30.03
N GLN A 329 22.95 -8.82 -30.39
CA GLN A 329 24.28 -9.20 -30.85
C GLN A 329 25.35 -8.44 -30.08
N GLU A 330 26.22 -9.25 -29.48
CA GLU A 330 27.22 -8.92 -28.48
C GLU A 330 28.37 -8.08 -29.05
N GLN A 331 28.80 -7.05 -28.31
CA GLN A 331 30.16 -6.52 -28.44
C GLN A 331 31.11 -7.42 -27.64
N VAL A 332 31.83 -8.28 -28.36
CA VAL A 332 33.05 -8.91 -27.85
C VAL A 332 34.25 -8.02 -28.22
N HIS A 333 35.00 -7.63 -27.19
CA HIS A 333 36.21 -6.81 -27.24
C HIS A 333 37.45 -7.54 -27.80
N LYS A 334 38.47 -6.71 -28.16
CA LYS A 334 39.91 -6.95 -28.41
C LYS A 334 40.27 -7.12 -29.90
N LEU A 335 41.26 -6.41 -30.46
CA LEU A 335 42.50 -5.81 -29.96
C LEU A 335 42.71 -4.41 -30.55
#